data_AF-A0A538LM98-F1
#
_entry.id   AF-A0A538LM98-F1
#
_cell.length_a   1.000
_cell.length_b   1.000
_cell.length_c   1.000
_cell.angle_alpha   90.00
_cell.angle_beta   90.00
_cell.angle_gamma   90.00
#
_symmetry.space_group_name_H-M   'P 1'
#
loop_
_entity.id
_entity.type
_entity.pdbx_description
1 polymer ?
#
loop_
_entity_poly.entity_id
_entity_poly.type
_entity_poly.pdbx_seq_one_letter_code
_entity_poly.pdbx_strand_id
1 'polypeptide(L)' 'RRWDPNIQRVRALVDGSPRRIHVCTSCIRAGKIEKVSR' A
#
# COMPACT_ATOMS: atom_id res chain seq x y z
N ARG A 1 -24.01 -6.83 -6.91
CA ARG A 1 -23.04 -7.38 -5.93
C ARG A 1 -21.89 -6.40 -5.80
N ARG A 2 -21.57 -5.90 -4.59
CA ARG A 2 -20.36 -5.08 -4.38
C ARG A 2 -19.14 -6.00 -4.36
N TRP A 3 -18.05 -5.56 -4.97
CA TRP A 3 -16.75 -6.22 -4.87
C TRP A 3 -15.86 -5.30 -4.06
N ASP A 4 -15.54 -5.72 -2.84
CA ASP A 4 -14.64 -4.96 -2.00
C ASP A 4 -13.21 -5.15 -2.49
N PRO A 5 -12.44 -4.06 -2.69
CA PRO A 5 -11.06 -4.16 -3.10
C PRO A 5 -10.25 -4.91 -2.04
N ASN A 6 -9.30 -5.71 -2.49
CA ASN A 6 -8.39 -6.40 -1.59
C ASN A 6 -7.40 -5.37 -0.98
N ILE A 7 -7.69 -4.95 0.25
CA ILE A 7 -6.89 -3.96 0.99
C ILE A 7 -5.91 -4.71 1.89
N GLN A 8 -4.65 -4.33 1.82
CA GLN A 8 -3.53 -4.91 2.54
C GLN A 8 -2.84 -3.86 3.41
N ARG A 9 -2.33 -4.29 4.57
CA ARG A 9 -1.53 -3.43 5.47
C ARG A 9 -0.06 -3.55 5.07
N VAL A 10 0.54 -2.45 4.64
CA VAL A 10 1.95 -2.43 4.19
C VAL A 10 2.73 -1.33 4.89
N ARG A 11 4.05 -1.50 4.99
CA ARG A 11 4.98 -0.44 5.41
C ARG A 11 5.43 0.34 4.18
N ALA A 12 5.10 1.62 4.14
CA ALA A 12 5.42 2.51 3.03
C ALA A 12 6.12 3.76 3.56
N LEU A 13 6.96 4.37 2.72
CA LEU A 13 7.44 5.73 2.96
C LEU A 13 6.30 6.70 2.60
N VAL A 14 5.88 7.47 3.59
CA VAL A 14 4.92 8.57 3.42
C VAL A 14 5.61 9.80 3.96
N ASP A 15 5.84 10.79 3.09
CA ASP A 15 6.53 12.03 3.42
C ASP A 15 7.92 11.79 4.05
N GLY A 16 8.71 10.87 3.48
CA GLY A 16 10.05 10.52 3.97
C GLY A 16 10.08 9.72 5.27
N SER A 17 8.92 9.41 5.87
CA SER A 17 8.83 8.63 7.11
C SER A 17 8.17 7.26 6.87
N PRO A 18 8.75 6.15 7.36
CA PRO A 18 8.17 4.83 7.18
C PRO A 18 6.93 4.65 8.07
N ARG A 19 5.74 4.59 7.46
CA ARG A 19 4.44 4.41 8.15
C ARG A 19 3.77 3.11 7.72
N ARG A 20 2.88 2.59 8.57
CA ARG A 20 1.99 1.47 8.22
C ARG A 20 0.68 2.02 7.70
N ILE A 21 0.35 1.72 6.45
CA ILE A 21 -0.85 2.24 5.78
C ILE A 21 -1.68 1.11 5.15
N HIS A 22 -2.96 1.37 4.95
CA HIS A 22 -3.89 0.51 4.24
C HIS A 22 -3.85 0.83 2.75
N VAL A 23 -3.63 -0.19 1.94
CA VAL A 23 -3.34 -0.03 0.53
C VAL A 23 -4.06 -1.09 -0.28
N CYS A 24 -4.62 -0.71 -1.41
CA CYS A 24 -5.23 -1.64 -2.35
C CYS A 24 -4.19 -2.51 -3.08
N THR A 25 -4.43 -3.81 -3.29
CA THR A 25 -3.48 -4.68 -4.02
C THR A 25 -3.20 -4.21 -5.44
N SER A 26 -4.14 -3.53 -6.11
CA SER A 26 -3.89 -2.91 -7.41
C SER A 26 -2.89 -1.75 -7.31
N CYS A 27 -2.92 -0.96 -6.23
CA CYS A 27 -1.97 0.10 -5.93
C CYS A 27 -0.55 -0.49 -5.72
N ILE A 28 -0.48 -1.62 -5.01
CA ILE A 28 0.76 -2.37 -4.76
C ILE A 28 1.36 -2.88 -6.07
N ARG A 29 0.52 -3.47 -6.95
CA ARG A 29 0.95 -4.01 -8.24
C ARG A 29 1.37 -2.91 -9.22
N ALA A 30 0.69 -1.77 -9.18
CA ALA A 30 0.99 -0.62 -10.02
C ALA A 30 2.25 0.15 -9.58
N GLY A 31 2.90 -0.24 -8.48
CA GLY A 31 4.11 0.43 -8.00
C GLY A 31 3.87 1.86 -7.52
N LYS A 32 2.62 2.25 -7.24
CA LYS A 32 2.24 3.61 -6.81
C LYS A 32 2.72 3.98 -5.41
N ILE A 33 3.41 3.07 -4.74
CA ILE A 33 3.78 3.18 -3.33
C ILE A 33 5.22 2.74 -3.18
N GLU A 34 6.00 3.60 -2.55
CA GLU A 34 7.35 3.29 -2.12
C GLU A 34 7.29 2.34 -0.92
N LYS A 35 7.42 1.05 -1.21
CA LYS A 35 7.61 0.05 -0.16
C LYS A 35 8.96 0.29 0.46
N VAL A 36 8.98 0.31 1.78
CA VAL A 36 10.24 0.25 2.52
C VAL A 36 10.67 -1.21 2.46
N SER A 37 11.39 -1.59 1.40
CA SER A 37 12.12 -2.85 1.41
C SER A 37 13.06 -2.75 2.60
N ARG A 38 12.95 -3.72 3.51
CA ARG A 38 14.00 -3.89 4.49
C ARG A 38 15.31 -4.21 3.77
#